data_AF-A0A7X3XRI9-F1
#
_entry.id   AF-A0A7X3XRI9-F1
#
_cell.length_a   1.000
_cell.length_b   1.000
_cell.length_c   1.000
_cell.angle_alpha   90.00
_cell.angle_beta   90.00
_cell.angle_gamma   90.00
#
_symmetry.space_group_name_H-M   'P 1'
#
loop_
_entity.id
_entity.type
_entity.pdbx_description
1 polymer ?
#
loop_
_entity_poly.entity_id
_entity_poly.type
_entity_poly.pdbx_seq_one_letter_code
_entity_poly.pdbx_strand_id
1 'polypeptide(L)' 'GVKLDLYARCGVREYWIVDPDEDTVDVWRFGDDPGHERFEGELPVRIGAQHVGEIDLDEVFSRHLDRWGTGKPRT' A
#
# COMPACT_ATOMS: atom_id res chain seq x y z
N GLY A 1 -4.26 -12.65 -6.73
CA GLY A 1 -4.45 -12.41 -8.18
C GLY A 1 -3.23 -12.85 -8.95
N VAL A 2 -3.33 -13.13 -10.25
CA VAL A 2 -2.27 -13.78 -11.08
C VAL A 2 -0.87 -13.14 -10.97
N LYS A 3 -0.77 -11.83 -10.73
CA LYS A 3 0.51 -11.12 -10.56
C LYS A 3 1.16 -11.32 -9.18
N LEU A 4 0.36 -11.54 -8.14
CA LEU A 4 0.84 -11.71 -6.76
C LEU A 4 1.73 -12.95 -6.65
N ASP A 5 1.26 -14.07 -7.19
CA ASP A 5 1.98 -15.33 -7.20
C ASP A 5 3.26 -15.26 -8.06
N LEU A 6 3.26 -14.42 -9.10
CA LEU A 6 4.43 -14.19 -9.95
C LEU A 6 5.51 -13.40 -9.22
N TYR A 7 5.13 -12.33 -8.51
CA TYR A 7 6.10 -11.52 -7.75
C TYR A 7 6.71 -12.27 -6.57
N ALA A 8 5.92 -13.09 -5.87
CA ALA A 8 6.43 -13.98 -4.83
C ALA A 8 7.51 -14.92 -5.39
N ARG A 9 7.29 -15.52 -6.57
CA ARG A 9 8.24 -16.43 -7.23
C ARG A 9 9.51 -15.75 -7.74
N CYS A 10 9.47 -14.46 -8.00
CA CYS A 10 10.64 -13.68 -8.44
C CYS A 10 11.53 -13.19 -7.28
N GLY A 11 11.22 -13.56 -6.02
CA GLY A 11 12.04 -13.20 -4.86
C GLY A 11 11.82 -11.77 -4.35
N VAL A 12 10.70 -11.14 -4.70
CA VAL A 12 10.30 -9.85 -4.12
C VAL A 12 10.02 -10.06 -2.63
N ARG A 13 10.57 -9.20 -1.75
CA ARG A 13 10.37 -9.31 -0.30
C ARG A 13 9.02 -8.77 0.16
N GLU A 14 8.55 -7.70 -0.49
CA GLU A 14 7.31 -7.03 -0.15
C GLU A 14 6.66 -6.44 -1.41
N TYR A 15 5.34 -6.54 -1.53
CA TYR A 15 4.57 -6.08 -2.68
C TYR A 15 3.34 -5.29 -2.22
N TRP A 16 3.23 -4.05 -2.69
CA TRP A 16 2.18 -3.13 -2.27
C TRP A 16 1.16 -2.95 -3.40
N ILE A 17 -0.12 -3.12 -3.06
CA ILE A 17 -1.25 -2.83 -3.93
C ILE A 17 -1.88 -1.54 -3.40
N VAL A 18 -1.86 -0.50 -4.23
CA VAL A 18 -2.48 0.78 -3.91
C VAL A 18 -3.86 0.80 -4.55
N ASP A 19 -4.90 1.06 -3.75
CA ASP A 19 -6.27 1.28 -4.21
C ASP A 19 -6.67 2.74 -3.93
N PRO A 20 -6.62 3.63 -4.95
CA PRO A 20 -7.00 5.03 -4.80
C PRO A 20 -8.51 5.27 -4.72
N ASP A 21 -9.36 4.30 -5.08
CA ASP A 21 -10.81 4.46 -4.97
C ASP A 21 -11.27 4.21 -3.53
N GLU A 22 -10.52 3.38 -2.80
CA GLU A 22 -10.75 3.06 -1.38
C GLU A 22 -9.77 3.76 -0.43
N ASP A 23 -8.85 4.59 -0.92
CA ASP A 23 -7.79 5.26 -0.15
C ASP A 23 -6.97 4.28 0.73
N THR A 24 -6.63 3.11 0.16
CA THR A 24 -5.97 2.05 0.94
C THR A 24 -4.72 1.51 0.27
N VAL A 25 -3.85 0.90 1.09
CA VAL A 25 -2.69 0.14 0.62
C VAL A 25 -2.69 -1.25 1.27
N ASP A 26 -2.71 -2.28 0.43
CA ASP A 26 -2.51 -3.68 0.84
C ASP A 26 -1.03 -4.06 0.67
N VAL A 27 -0.39 -4.47 1.76
CA VAL A 27 1.03 -4.83 1.82
C VAL A 27 1.17 -6.33 2.00
N TRP A 28 1.78 -7.00 1.02
CA TRP A 28 2.08 -8.42 1.04
C TRP A 28 3.57 -8.64 1.31
N ARG A 29 3.90 -9.39 2.36
CA ARG A 29 5.28 -9.80 2.69
C ARG A 29 5.48 -11.27 2.35
N PHE A 30 6.61 -11.56 1.72
CA PHE A 30 6.98 -12.91 1.28
C PHE A 30 8.29 -13.41 1.92
N GLY A 31 8.91 -12.61 2.79
CA GLY A 31 10.18 -12.95 3.47
C GLY A 31 10.00 -13.88 4.66
N ASP A 32 10.88 -13.73 5.66
CA ASP A 32 10.96 -14.61 6.84
C ASP A 32 9.70 -14.56 7.73
N ASP A 33 8.95 -13.48 7.66
CA ASP A 33 7.64 -13.31 8.31
C ASP A 33 6.58 -12.95 7.25
N PRO A 34 6.02 -13.95 6.56
CA PRO A 34 5.07 -13.73 5.50
C PRO A 34 3.71 -13.31 6.06
N GLY A 35 3.10 -12.32 5.42
CA GLY A 35 1.86 -11.75 5.92
C GLY A 35 1.20 -10.80 4.93
N HIS A 36 -0.03 -10.43 5.26
CA HIS A 36 -0.82 -9.44 4.53
C HIS A 36 -1.45 -8.48 5.53
N GLU A 37 -1.21 -7.20 5.32
CA GLU A 37 -1.80 -6.12 6.11
C GLU A 37 -2.38 -5.06 5.18
N ARG A 38 -3.45 -4.42 5.63
CA ARG A 38 -4.10 -3.32 4.92
C ARG A 38 -4.02 -2.07 5.77
N PHE A 39 -3.66 -0.96 5.14
CA PHE A 39 -3.44 0.33 5.79
C PHE A 39 -4.35 1.41 5.23
N GLU A 40 -4.81 2.28 6.12
CA GLU A 40 -5.62 3.48 5.89
C GLU A 40 -5.01 4.62 6.73
N GLY A 41 -4.92 5.82 6.17
CA GLY A 41 -4.37 7.01 6.86
C GLY A 41 -2.84 7.01 7.02
N GLU A 42 -2.25 5.99 7.65
CA GLU A 42 -0.79 5.89 7.85
C GLU A 42 -0.27 4.52 7.43
N LEU A 43 0.86 4.52 6.71
CA LEU A 43 1.54 3.31 6.24
C LEU A 43 2.97 3.22 6.80
N PRO A 44 3.25 2.28 7.71
CA PRO A 44 4.58 2.06 8.25
C PRO A 44 5.53 1.45 7.22
N VAL A 45 6.62 2.17 6.95
CA VAL A 45 7.69 1.76 6.04
C VAL A 45 8.73 0.96 6.79
N ARG A 46 8.95 -0.28 6.36
CA ARG A 46 9.93 -1.18 6.97
C ARG A 46 10.97 -1.63 5.95
N ILE A 47 12.21 -1.82 6.41
CA ILE A 47 13.26 -2.50 5.66
C ILE A 47 13.67 -3.74 6.48
N GLY A 48 13.19 -4.91 6.05
CA GLY A 48 13.23 -6.10 6.90
C GLY A 48 12.40 -5.89 8.17
N ALA A 49 12.97 -6.17 9.34
CA ALA A 49 12.31 -5.95 10.63
C ALA A 49 12.41 -4.50 11.15
N GLN A 50 13.20 -3.64 10.50
CA GLN A 50 13.42 -2.28 10.98
C GLN A 50 12.33 -1.33 10.47
N HIS A 51 11.69 -0.62 11.40
CA HIS A 51 10.83 0.52 11.09
C HIS A 51 11.68 1.76 10.74
N VAL A 52 11.44 2.36 9.57
CA VAL A 52 12.24 3.49 9.06
C VAL A 52 11.45 4.79 8.89
N GLY A 53 10.12 4.76 9.04
CA GLY A 53 9.26 5.93 8.98
C GLY A 53 7.84 5.58 8.54
N GLU A 54 7.00 6.59 8.43
CA GLU A 54 5.58 6.48 8.10
C GLU A 54 5.29 7.26 6.82
N ILE A 55 4.37 6.76 5.99
CA ILE A 55 3.79 7.50 4.86
C ILE A 55 2.39 7.93 5.25
N ASP A 56 2.13 9.23 5.18
CA ASP A 56 0.78 9.81 5.31
C ASP A 56 -0.02 9.52 4.03
N LEU A 57 -0.98 8.60 4.12
CA LEU A 57 -1.84 8.20 3.03
C LEU A 57 -2.91 9.24 2.72
N ASP A 58 -3.39 10.01 3.71
CA ASP A 58 -4.31 11.12 3.46
C ASP A 58 -3.64 12.16 2.55
N GLU A 59 -2.36 12.48 2.78
CA GLU A 59 -1.60 13.35 1.88
C GLU A 59 -1.41 12.71 0.49
N VAL A 60 -1.03 11.43 0.42
CA VAL A 60 -0.80 10.73 -0.86
C VAL A 60 -2.06 10.72 -1.73
N PHE A 61 -3.21 10.42 -1.15
CA PHE A 61 -4.47 10.34 -1.88
C PHE A 61 -5.13 11.71 -2.14
N SER A 62 -4.81 12.74 -1.34
CA SER A 62 -5.33 14.10 -1.55
C SER A 62 -5.05 14.66 -2.95
N ARG A 63 -3.92 14.30 -3.57
CA ARG A 63 -3.51 14.77 -4.90
C ARG A 63 -4.22 14.06 -6.06
N HIS A 64 -4.95 12.97 -5.79
CA HIS A 64 -5.63 12.21 -6.84
C HIS A 64 -7.01 12.79 -7.20
N LEU A 65 -7.52 13.72 -6.39
CA LEU A 65 -8.82 14.39 -6.58
C LEU A 65 -8.79 15.48 -7.67
N ASP A 66 -7.61 15.99 -8.04
CA ASP A 66 -7.52 17.19 -8.91
C ASP A 66 -7.46 16.88 -10.41
N ARG A 67 -7.23 15.62 -10.83
CA ARG A 67 -6.95 15.31 -12.25
C ARG A 67 -8.09 14.63 -13.02
N TRP A 68 -9.03 14.00 -12.33
CA TRP A 68 -10.23 13.39 -12.93
C TRP A 68 -11.38 13.57 -11.95
N GLY A 69 -12.33 14.44 -12.27
CA GLY A 69 -13.37 14.95 -11.35
C GLY A 69 -14.39 13.92 -10.88
N THR A 70 -13.95 12.93 -10.09
CA THR A 70 -14.80 11.92 -9.45
C THR A 70 -14.50 11.79 -7.95
N GLY A 71 -14.17 12.91 -7.31
CA GLY A 71 -13.96 12.96 -5.87
C GLY A 71 -15.26 12.91 -5.07
N LYS A 72 -15.43 11.88 -4.23
CA LYS A 72 -16.51 11.82 -3.24
C LYS A 72 -16.23 12.83 -2.12
N PRO A 73 -17.22 13.61 -1.64
CA PRO A 73 -17.02 14.52 -0.54
C PRO A 73 -16.73 13.75 0.76
N ARG A 74 -15.65 14.16 1.45
CA ARG A 74 -15.37 13.74 2.84
C ARG A 74 -16.47 14.33 3.73
N THR A 75 -17.23 13.47 4.40
CA THR A 75 -18.27 13.87 5.39
C THR A 75 -17.65 13.87 6.78
#